data_AF-A0AAV0B5X5-F1
#
_entry.id   AF-A0AAV0B5X5-F1
#
_cell.length_a   1.000
_cell.length_b   1.000
_cell.length_c   1.000
_cell.angle_alpha   90.00
_cell.angle_beta   90.00
_cell.angle_gamma   90.00
#
_symmetry.space_group_name_H-M   'P 1'
#
loop_
_entity.id
_entity.type
_entity.pdbx_description
1 polymer ?
#
loop_
_entity_poly.entity_id
_entity_poly.type
_entity_poly.pdbx_seq_one_letter_code
_entity_poly.pdbx_strand_id
1 'polypeptide(L)' 'GNTVKYQYSLGIYRIVEWSDLISAHTVPGESIIRGLSEVGEPKGRGLLLLEEMSSKGNLAKGVYTVERVRMA' A
#
# COMPACT_ATOMS: atom_id res chain seq x y z
N GLY A 1 2.47 -8.48 -0.37
CA GLY A 1 2.13 -9.77 -0.96
C GLY A 1 3.02 -10.01 -2.15
N ASN A 2 3.14 -11.24 -2.62
CA ASN A 2 4.08 -11.58 -3.70
C ASN A 2 3.75 -10.83 -5.01
N THR A 3 2.46 -10.69 -5.35
CA THR A 3 2.04 -9.98 -6.57
C THR A 3 2.38 -8.49 -6.54
N VAL A 4 2.04 -7.78 -5.45
CA VAL A 4 2.28 -6.33 -5.34
C VAL A 4 3.77 -5.98 -5.35
N LYS A 5 4.61 -6.88 -4.84
CA LYS A 5 6.07 -6.75 -4.91
C LYS A 5 6.54 -6.64 -6.37
N TYR A 6 6.10 -7.55 -7.24
CA TYR A 6 6.47 -7.54 -8.65
C TYR A 6 5.80 -6.41 -9.44
N GLN A 7 4.57 -6.03 -9.10
CA GLN A 7 3.91 -4.88 -9.70
C GLN A 7 4.65 -3.56 -9.37
N TYR A 8 5.20 -3.46 -8.17
CA TYR A 8 5.91 -2.27 -7.71
C TYR A 8 7.36 -2.22 -8.24
N SER A 9 8.08 -3.34 -8.27
CA SER A 9 9.50 -3.37 -8.63
C SER A 9 9.81 -3.70 -10.10
N LEU A 10 8.94 -4.44 -10.78
CA LEU A 10 9.18 -4.92 -12.16
C LEU A 10 8.22 -4.26 -13.17
N GLY A 11 8.04 -4.92 -14.31
CA GLY A 11 7.22 -4.44 -15.41
C GLY A 11 7.87 -3.28 -16.17
N ILE A 12 7.09 -2.66 -17.04
CA ILE A 12 7.53 -1.51 -17.84
C ILE A 12 7.73 -0.29 -16.94
N TYR A 13 6.87 -0.12 -15.93
CA TYR A 13 6.82 1.08 -15.11
C TYR A 13 7.88 1.13 -14.00
N ARG A 14 8.32 -0.01 -13.46
CA ARG A 14 9.33 -0.10 -12.38
C ARG A 14 9.16 1.02 -11.33
N ILE A 15 7.97 1.10 -10.74
CA ILE A 15 7.49 2.27 -9.99
C ILE A 15 8.45 2.63 -8.84
N VAL A 16 9.04 1.63 -8.19
CA VAL A 16 10.02 1.81 -7.09
C VAL A 16 11.27 2.62 -7.49
N GLU A 17 11.58 2.71 -8.78
CA GLU A 17 12.77 3.41 -9.27
C GLU A 17 12.59 4.93 -9.29
N TRP A 18 11.36 5.43 -9.44
CA TRP A 18 11.11 6.87 -9.63
C TRP A 18 10.13 7.47 -8.62
N SER A 19 9.28 6.67 -8.01
CA SER A 19 8.25 7.17 -7.10
C SER A 19 8.76 7.12 -5.65
N ASP A 20 8.89 8.31 -5.04
CA ASP A 20 9.24 8.44 -3.63
C ASP A 20 8.14 7.91 -2.70
N LEU A 21 6.88 8.07 -3.12
CA LEU A 21 5.69 7.71 -2.34
C LEU A 21 4.67 6.97 -3.21
N ILE A 22 4.18 5.84 -2.70
CA ILE A 22 3.04 5.11 -3.27
C ILE A 22 1.92 4.97 -2.24
N SER A 23 0.70 4.71 -2.71
CA SER A 23 -0.44 4.41 -1.84
C SER A 23 -0.91 2.97 -2.00
N ALA A 24 -1.40 2.34 -0.94
CA ALA A 24 -1.97 1.00 -1.01
C ALA A 24 -3.27 0.88 -0.20
N HIS A 25 -4.22 0.12 -0.75
CA HIS A 25 -5.39 -0.32 0.01
C HIS A 25 -5.00 -1.50 0.91
N THR A 26 -5.34 -1.39 2.19
CA THR A 26 -5.06 -2.44 3.17
C THR A 26 -6.05 -3.60 3.11
N VAL A 27 -7.08 -3.57 2.23
CA VAL A 27 -8.07 -4.66 2.03
C VAL A 27 -7.46 -6.07 2.15
N PRO A 28 -6.31 -6.40 1.51
CA PRO A 28 -5.71 -7.74 1.55
C PRO A 28 -4.98 -8.11 2.86
N GLY A 29 -4.97 -7.24 3.87
CA GLY A 29 -4.26 -7.43 5.14
C GLY A 29 -2.80 -6.95 5.10
N GLU A 30 -2.12 -7.04 6.24
CA GLU A 30 -0.71 -6.61 6.45
C GLU A 30 0.27 -7.19 5.43
N SER A 31 -0.07 -8.33 4.82
CA SER A 31 0.74 -8.94 3.79
C SER A 31 1.09 -7.96 2.67
N ILE A 32 0.20 -7.02 2.31
CA ILE A 32 0.45 -6.02 1.27
C ILE A 32 1.61 -5.09 1.63
N ILE A 33 1.63 -4.61 2.88
CA ILE A 33 2.63 -3.71 3.44
C ILE A 33 4.00 -4.38 3.37
N ARG A 34 4.10 -5.61 3.91
CA ARG A 34 5.34 -6.38 3.89
C ARG A 34 5.91 -6.59 2.49
N GLY A 35 5.06 -6.88 1.50
CA GLY A 35 5.55 -7.11 0.14
C GLY A 35 6.02 -5.83 -0.57
N LEU A 36 5.42 -4.68 -0.24
CA LEU A 36 5.84 -3.39 -0.78
C LEU A 36 7.10 -2.88 -0.06
N SER A 37 7.19 -3.06 1.27
CA SER A 37 8.35 -2.63 2.06
C SER A 37 9.62 -3.41 1.68
N GLU A 38 9.50 -4.71 1.39
CA GLU A 38 10.62 -5.56 0.92
C GLU A 38 11.40 -4.98 -0.27
N VAL A 39 10.75 -4.17 -1.11
CA VAL A 39 11.40 -3.52 -2.27
C VAL A 39 11.53 -2.01 -2.11
N GLY A 40 10.64 -1.37 -1.35
CA GLY A 40 10.63 0.08 -1.13
C GLY A 40 11.63 0.55 -0.07
N GLU A 41 11.73 -0.14 1.07
CA GLU A 41 12.62 0.26 2.18
C GLU A 41 14.10 0.35 1.77
N PRO A 42 14.68 -0.62 1.03
CA PRO A 42 16.07 -0.54 0.61
C PRO A 42 16.38 0.66 -0.30
N LYS A 43 15.35 1.26 -0.90
CA LYS A 43 15.42 2.44 -1.78
C LYS A 43 14.94 3.72 -1.08
N GLY A 44 14.62 3.67 0.21
CA GLY A 44 14.15 4.83 0.99
C GLY A 44 12.77 5.34 0.55
N ARG A 45 11.88 4.47 0.09
CA ARG A 45 10.54 4.84 -0.40
C ARG A 45 9.50 4.79 0.73
N GLY A 46 8.53 5.70 0.67
CA GLY A 46 7.41 5.74 1.62
C GLY A 46 6.12 5.13 1.06
N LEU A 47 5.26 4.69 1.97
CA LEU A 47 3.97 4.06 1.68
C LEU A 47 2.86 4.78 2.46
N LEU A 48 1.80 5.19 1.77
CA LEU A 48 0.58 5.74 2.35
C LEU A 48 -0.53 4.68 2.35
N LEU A 49 -1.12 4.41 3.53
CA LEU A 49 -2.23 3.48 3.65
C LEU A 49 -3.56 4.21 3.46
N LEU A 50 -4.43 3.63 2.62
CA LEU A 50 -5.74 4.21 2.30
C LEU A 50 -6.79 3.69 3.29
N GLU A 51 -6.99 4.49 4.35
CA GLU A 51 -7.85 4.20 5.51
C GLU A 51 -9.31 4.65 5.32
N GLU A 52 -9.50 5.72 4.56
CA GLU A 52 -10.80 6.28 4.21
C GLU A 52 -10.79 6.74 2.75
N MET A 53 -11.99 6.85 2.16
CA MET A 53 -12.16 7.37 0.80
C MET A 53 -13.27 8.44 0.79
N SER A 54 -13.09 9.48 -0.02
CA SER A 54 -14.07 10.56 -0.15
C SER A 54 -15.30 10.18 -1.00
N SER A 55 -15.28 9.00 -1.63
CA SER A 55 -16.36 8.56 -2.51
C SER A 55 -17.65 8.22 -1.74
N LYS A 56 -18.78 8.66 -2.30
CA LYS A 56 -20.12 8.38 -1.75
C LYS A 56 -20.37 6.88 -1.76
N GLY A 57 -20.74 6.32 -0.60
CA GLY A 57 -21.06 4.90 -0.46
C GLY A 57 -19.85 3.97 -0.30
N ASN A 58 -18.64 4.50 -0.05
CA ASN A 58 -17.48 3.65 0.20
C ASN A 58 -17.63 2.78 1.45
N LEU A 59 -16.97 1.61 1.41
CA LEU A 59 -17.00 0.60 2.46
C LEU A 59 -15.89 0.78 3.51
N ALA A 60 -14.99 1.75 3.32
CA ALA A 60 -13.86 2.01 4.21
C ALA A 60 -14.29 2.98 5.33
N LYS A 61 -15.14 2.48 6.24
CA LYS A 61 -15.69 3.26 7.36
C LYS A 61 -15.68 2.48 8.67
N GLY A 62 -15.64 3.20 9.79
CA GLY A 62 -15.85 2.65 11.13
C GLY A 62 -14.76 1.67 11.54
N VAL A 63 -15.13 0.44 11.91
CA VAL A 63 -14.19 -0.58 12.40
C VAL A 63 -13.11 -0.89 11.37
N TYR A 64 -13.44 -0.84 10.07
CA TYR A 64 -12.45 -1.01 9.00
C TYR A 64 -11.32 0.01 9.15
N THR A 65 -11.62 1.31 9.18
CA THR A 65 -10.62 2.37 9.34
C THR A 65 -9.82 2.23 10.65
N VAL A 66 -10.46 1.89 11.77
CA VAL A 66 -9.75 1.76 13.06
C VAL A 66 -8.76 0.59 13.06
N GLU A 67 -9.13 -0.55 12.49
CA GLU A 67 -8.25 -1.72 12.41
C GLU A 67 -7.10 -1.49 11.43
N ARG A 68 -7.33 -0.74 10.36
CA ARG A 68 -6.35 -0.49 9.31
C ARG A 68 -5.33 0.59 9.71
N VAL A 69 -5.73 1.61 10.48
CA VAL A 69 -4.80 2.58 11.10
C VAL A 69 -3.77 1.89 12.00
N ARG A 70 -4.13 0.77 12.66
CA ARG A 70 -3.18 0.01 13.49
C ARG A 70 -2.13 -0.76 12.69
N MET A 71 -2.33 -0.93 11.39
CA MET A 71 -1.38 -1.60 10.50
C MET A 71 -0.31 -0.65 9.95
N ALA A 72 -0.51 0.68 10.12
CA ALA A 72 0.44 1.72 9.75
C ALA A 72 1.54 1.86 10.80
#